data_AF-A0A529NVQ8-F1
#
_entry.id   AF-A0A529NVQ8-F1
#
_cell.length_a   1.000
_cell.length_b   1.000
_cell.length_c   1.000
_cell.angle_alpha   90.00
_cell.angle_beta   90.00
_cell.angle_gamma   90.00
#
_symmetry.space_group_name_H-M   'P 1'
#
loop_
_entity.id
_entity.type
_entity.pdbx_description
1 polymer ?
#
loop_
_entity_poly.entity_id
_entity_poly.type
_entity_poly.pdbx_seq_one_letter_code
_entity_poly.pdbx_strand_id
1 'polypeptide(L)'
;MCSVTIGGPPPIYSGCGLNGPISEILFPSTTECSIFVGFTVIEPFLVHAPARISDGERQRWLDRYRECVLSLANAPTITHPKLADFDDAHVLKSV
;
A
#
# COMPACT_ATOMS: atom_id res chain seq x y z
N MET A 1 2.58 -7.44 -2.18
CA MET A 1 1.63 -6.89 -1.19
C MET A 1 2.36 -6.76 0.14
N CYS A 2 2.40 -5.57 0.72
CA CYS A 2 2.79 -5.40 2.12
C CYS A 2 1.55 -5.52 3.01
N SER A 3 1.59 -6.38 4.02
CA SER A 3 0.50 -6.53 5.01
C SER A 3 0.94 -5.91 6.33
N VAL A 4 0.29 -4.83 6.74
CA VAL A 4 0.73 -3.97 7.84
C VAL A 4 -0.41 -3.63 8.79
N THR A 5 -0.08 -3.57 10.07
CA THR A 5 -0.95 -3.03 11.11
C THR A 5 -0.29 -1.83 11.74
N ILE A 6 -1.06 -0.79 12.05
CA ILE A 6 -0.52 0.41 12.72
C ILE A 6 -1.32 0.75 13.96
N GLY A 7 -0.68 1.40 14.93
CA GLY A 7 -1.32 1.72 16.21
C GLY A 7 -2.32 2.88 16.15
N GLY A 8 -2.13 3.82 15.22
CA GLY A 8 -2.94 5.02 15.10
C GLY A 8 -4.28 4.78 14.40
N PRO A 9 -5.37 5.46 14.81
CA PRO A 9 -6.67 5.36 14.15
C PRO A 9 -6.65 6.08 12.78
N PRO A 10 -7.62 5.81 11.87
CA PRO A 10 -7.63 6.41 10.54
C PRO A 10 -7.56 7.96 10.48
N PRO A 11 -8.24 8.74 11.34
CA PRO A 11 -8.30 10.20 11.18
C PRO A 11 -6.95 10.92 11.28
N ILE A 12 -6.01 10.39 12.07
CA ILE A 12 -4.69 11.01 12.24
C ILE A 12 -3.81 10.86 11.00
N TYR A 13 -4.23 10.03 10.03
CA TYR A 13 -3.55 9.80 8.76
C TYR A 13 -4.30 10.37 7.54
N SER A 14 -5.14 11.39 7.77
CA SER A 14 -5.78 12.15 6.70
C SER A 14 -4.87 13.26 6.18
N GLY A 15 -5.26 13.95 5.10
CA GLY A 15 -4.51 15.10 4.56
C GLY A 15 -4.33 16.26 5.54
N CYS A 16 -5.16 16.36 6.57
CA CYS A 16 -5.01 17.31 7.68
C CYS A 16 -4.76 16.61 9.03
N GLY A 17 -4.49 15.31 9.01
CA GLY A 17 -4.23 14.51 10.20
C GLY A 17 -2.82 14.77 10.73
N LEU A 18 -2.63 14.54 12.03
CA LEU A 18 -1.34 14.77 12.71
C LEU A 18 -0.14 14.14 11.99
N ASN A 19 -0.33 12.96 11.40
CA ASN A 19 0.73 12.21 10.73
C ASN A 19 0.73 12.38 9.21
N GLY A 20 -0.19 13.16 8.65
CA GLY A 20 -0.40 13.27 7.20
C GLY A 20 -0.93 11.99 6.54
N PRO A 21 -1.14 11.98 5.22
CA PRO A 21 -1.71 10.85 4.48
C PRO A 21 -0.93 9.55 4.69
N ILE A 22 -1.62 8.46 5.04
CA ILE A 22 -0.94 7.15 5.23
C ILE A 22 -0.22 6.67 3.97
N SER A 23 -0.73 7.03 2.79
CA SER A 23 -0.10 6.73 1.51
C SER A 23 1.30 7.32 1.43
N GLU A 24 1.52 8.53 1.92
CA GLU A 24 2.83 9.19 1.92
C GLU A 24 3.83 8.56 2.90
N ILE A 25 3.37 7.78 3.87
CA ILE A 25 4.24 7.04 4.79
C ILE A 25 4.58 5.66 4.22
N LEU A 26 3.58 4.95 3.69
CA LEU A 26 3.73 3.58 3.21
C LEU A 26 4.35 3.49 1.80
N PHE A 27 4.07 4.43 0.90
CA PHE A 27 4.61 4.40 -0.46
C PHE A 27 6.14 4.56 -0.52
N PRO A 28 6.75 5.58 0.12
CA PRO A 28 8.17 5.85 -0.13
C PRO A 28 9.09 4.74 0.37
N SER A 29 8.70 4.05 1.43
CA SER A 29 9.63 3.14 2.11
C SER A 29 9.63 1.75 1.49
N THR A 30 8.48 1.08 1.44
CA THR A 30 8.42 -0.34 1.06
C THR A 30 8.06 -0.55 -0.40
N THR A 31 7.21 0.33 -0.95
CA THR A 31 6.77 0.22 -2.35
C THR A 31 7.89 0.63 -3.30
N GLU A 32 8.50 1.80 -3.12
CA GLU A 32 9.57 2.28 -4.00
C GLU A 32 10.79 1.35 -4.00
N CYS A 33 11.22 0.87 -2.83
CA CYS A 33 12.32 -0.10 -2.72
C CYS A 33 12.01 -1.39 -3.47
N SER A 34 10.78 -1.91 -3.36
CA SER A 34 10.37 -3.12 -4.08
C SER A 34 10.31 -2.91 -5.59
N ILE A 35 9.77 -1.77 -6.05
CA ILE A 35 9.74 -1.40 -7.47
C ILE A 35 11.17 -1.30 -8.02
N PHE A 36 12.06 -0.63 -7.29
CA PHE A 36 13.45 -0.43 -7.70
C PHE A 36 14.19 -1.75 -7.96
N VAL A 37 13.92 -2.79 -7.16
CA VAL A 37 14.52 -4.12 -7.34
C VAL A 37 13.71 -5.05 -8.28
N GLY A 38 12.70 -4.51 -8.98
CA GLY A 38 11.99 -5.21 -10.06
C GLY A 38 10.72 -5.96 -9.65
N PHE A 39 10.17 -5.74 -8.45
CA PHE A 39 8.90 -6.37 -8.09
C PHE A 39 7.71 -5.71 -8.78
N THR A 40 6.73 -6.54 -9.16
CA THR A 40 5.35 -6.08 -9.35
C THR A 40 4.70 -5.93 -7.98
N VAL A 41 4.44 -4.71 -7.54
CA VAL A 41 3.96 -4.43 -6.19
C VAL A 41 2.43 -4.39 -6.16
N ILE A 42 1.82 -5.34 -5.47
CA ILE A 42 0.38 -5.32 -5.14
C ILE A 42 0.11 -4.28 -4.05
N GLU A 43 -1.01 -3.56 -4.16
CA GLU A 43 -1.51 -2.58 -3.18
C GLU A 43 -1.42 -3.10 -1.73
N PRO A 44 -1.07 -2.26 -0.74
CA PRO A 44 -0.87 -2.71 0.62
C PRO A 44 -2.18 -3.11 1.29
N PHE A 45 -2.11 -4.10 2.17
CA PHE A 45 -3.17 -4.45 3.10
C PHE A 45 -2.89 -3.77 4.44
N LEU A 46 -3.70 -2.80 4.82
CA LEU A 46 -3.50 -1.99 6.02
C LEU A 46 -4.67 -2.13 7.00
N VAL A 47 -4.35 -2.36 8.28
CA VAL A 47 -5.32 -2.32 9.38
C VAL A 47 -4.92 -1.27 10.41
N HIS A 48 -5.80 -0.31 10.67
CA HIS A 48 -5.63 0.71 11.70
C HIS A 48 -6.07 0.21 13.07
N ALA A 49 -5.22 0.46 14.06
CA ALA A 49 -5.46 0.24 15.49
C ALA A 49 -6.16 -1.10 15.83
N PRO A 50 -5.69 -2.27 15.32
CA PRO A 50 -6.37 -3.54 15.57
C PRO A 50 -6.41 -3.92 17.06
N ALA A 51 -5.54 -3.36 17.89
CA ALA A 51 -5.58 -3.53 19.35
C ALA A 51 -6.76 -2.78 20.01
N ARG A 52 -7.45 -1.90 19.29
CA ARG A 52 -8.54 -1.05 19.78
C ARG A 52 -9.93 -1.42 19.21
N ILE A 53 -10.00 -2.48 18.41
CA ILE A 53 -11.26 -2.99 17.83
C ILE A 53 -11.63 -4.33 18.47
N SER A 54 -12.90 -4.71 18.38
CA SER A 54 -13.40 -5.97 18.95
C SER A 54 -12.82 -7.21 18.27
N ASP A 55 -12.90 -8.35 18.94
CA ASP A 55 -12.51 -9.66 18.40
C ASP A 55 -13.26 -9.98 17.09
N GLY A 56 -14.56 -9.65 17.04
CA GLY A 56 -15.36 -9.81 15.83
C GLY A 56 -14.90 -8.91 14.68
N GLU A 57 -14.45 -7.68 14.96
CA GLU A 57 -13.83 -6.81 13.95
C GLU A 57 -12.48 -7.36 13.48
N ARG A 58 -11.65 -7.86 14.40
CA ARG A 58 -10.38 -8.51 14.05
C ARG A 58 -10.60 -9.73 13.16
N GLN A 59 -11.62 -10.55 13.45
CA GLN A 59 -11.96 -11.70 12.62
C GLN A 59 -12.33 -11.29 11.19
N ARG A 60 -13.13 -10.22 11.03
CA ARG A 60 -13.46 -9.69 9.70
C ARG A 60 -12.24 -9.26 8.90
N TRP A 61 -11.25 -8.64 9.56
CA TRP A 61 -9.98 -8.30 8.91
C TRP A 61 -9.17 -9.54 8.50
N LEU A 62 -9.17 -10.60 9.33
CA LEU A 62 -8.51 -11.86 8.98
C LEU A 62 -9.19 -12.56 7.79
N ASP A 63 -10.52 -12.56 7.75
CA ASP A 63 -11.28 -13.12 6.63
C ASP A 63 -11.00 -12.33 5.34
N ARG A 64 -11.00 -11.00 5.41
CA ARG A 64 -10.63 -10.13 4.29
C ARG A 64 -9.20 -10.35 3.82
N TYR A 65 -8.26 -10.55 4.75
CA TYR A 65 -6.87 -10.86 4.41
C TYR A 65 -6.75 -12.21 3.69
N ARG A 66 -7.50 -13.22 4.15
CA ARG A 66 -7.58 -14.52 3.46
C ARG A 66 -8.04 -14.36 2.02
N GLU A 67 -9.09 -13.58 1.78
CA GLU A 67 -9.58 -13.29 0.44
C GLU A 67 -8.52 -12.58 -0.43
N CYS A 68 -7.79 -11.60 0.11
CA CYS A 68 -6.67 -10.97 -0.59
C CYS A 68 -5.62 -12.00 -1.01
N VAL A 69 -5.19 -12.86 -0.09
CA VAL A 69 -4.15 -13.87 -0.36
C VAL A 69 -4.60 -14.86 -1.44
N LEU A 70 -5.86 -15.31 -1.38
CA LEU A 70 -6.41 -16.22 -2.38
C LEU A 70 -6.61 -15.58 -3.76
N SER A 71 -6.65 -14.25 -3.85
CA SER A 71 -6.86 -13.50 -5.08
C SER A 71 -5.62 -12.78 -5.61
N LEU A 72 -4.42 -13.03 -5.04
CA LEU A 72 -3.18 -12.32 -5.38
C LEU A 72 -2.87 -12.24 -6.88
N ALA A 73 -3.15 -13.31 -7.64
CA ALA A 73 -2.89 -13.36 -9.07
C ALA A 73 -3.66 -12.28 -9.87
N ASN A 74 -4.77 -11.80 -9.33
CA ASN A 74 -5.63 -10.79 -9.96
C ASN A 74 -5.73 -9.50 -9.13
N ALA A 75 -4.93 -9.37 -8.07
CA ALA A 75 -4.99 -8.23 -7.18
C ALA A 75 -4.47 -6.95 -7.87
N PRO A 76 -5.02 -5.78 -7.52
CA PRO A 76 -4.55 -4.51 -8.07
C PRO A 76 -3.10 -4.24 -7.69
N THR A 77 -2.33 -3.73 -8.65
CA THR A 77 -0.92 -3.40 -8.49
C THR A 77 -0.69 -1.90 -8.56
N ILE A 78 0.29 -1.44 -7.78
CA ILE A 78 0.76 -0.06 -7.81
C ILE A 78 1.39 0.20 -9.17
N THR A 79 0.81 1.13 -9.91
CA THR A 79 1.32 1.57 -11.21
C THR A 79 2.48 2.53 -11.01
N HIS A 80 3.56 2.30 -11.74
CA HIS A 80 4.73 3.16 -11.76
C HIS A 80 5.25 3.26 -13.19
N PRO A 81 5.88 4.38 -13.56
CA PRO A 81 6.52 4.51 -14.86
C PRO A 81 7.56 3.40 -15.06
N LYS A 82 7.49 2.72 -16.21
CA LYS A 82 8.48 1.76 -16.65
C LYS A 82 9.59 2.49 -17.40
N LEU A 83 10.77 1.88 -17.50
CA LEU A 83 11.90 2.47 -18.23
C LEU A 83 11.53 2.87 -19.67
N ALA A 84 10.64 2.11 -20.33
CA ALA A 84 10.15 2.42 -21.68
C ALA A 84 9.35 3.74 -21.77
N ASP A 85 8.81 4.23 -20.66
CA ASP A 85 8.04 5.47 -20.59
C ASP A 85 8.95 6.71 -20.53
N PHE A 86 10.26 6.52 -20.37
CA PHE A 86 11.27 7.59 -20.36
C PHE A 86 12.00 7.69 -21.71
N ASP A 87 12.49 8.88 -22.02
CA ASP A 87 13.36 9.14 -23.18
C ASP A 87 14.83 8.77 -22.89
N ASP A 88 15.72 9.01 -23.86
CA ASP A 88 17.15 8.70 -23.74
C ASP A 88 17.85 9.53 -22.64
N ALA A 89 17.27 10.66 -22.24
CA ALA A 89 17.73 11.48 -21.12
C ALA A 89 17.12 11.04 -19.78
N HIS A 90 16.36 9.94 -19.75
CA HIS A 90 15.62 9.43 -18.59
C HIS A 90 14.59 10.43 -18.04
N VAL A 91 14.05 11.27 -18.91
CA VAL A 91 12.93 12.16 -18.58
C VAL A 91 11.63 11.51 -19.05
N LEU A 92 10.58 11.59 -18.24
CA LEU A 92 9.29 11.01 -18.58
C LEU A 92 8.77 11.63 -19.87
N LYS A 93 8.42 10.82 -20.86
CA LYS A 93 7.85 11.31 -22.12
C LYS A 93 6.55 12.04 -21.81
N SER A 94 6.46 13.30 -22.23
CA SER A 94 5.20 14.04 -22.22
C SER A 94 4.16 13.30 -23.07
N VAL A 95 2.95 13.16 -22.53
CA VAL A 95 1.79 12.53 -23.20
C VAL A 95 1.40 13.29 -24.45
#